data_AF-A0A553KP41-F1
#
_entry.id   AF-A0A553KP41-F1
#
_cell.length_a   1.000
_cell.length_b   1.000
_cell.length_c   1.000
_cell.angle_alpha   90.00
_cell.angle_beta   90.00
_cell.angle_gamma   90.00
#
_symmetry.space_group_name_H-M   'P 1'
#
loop_
_entity.id
_entity.type
_entity.pdbx_description
1 polymer ?
#
loop_
_entity_poly.entity_id
_entity_poly.type
_entity_poly.pdbx_seq_one_letter_code
_entity_poly.pdbx_strand_id
1 'polypeptide(L)'
;LRPLPDKFHGLLDQEMRYRQRYVDLIVTPETRDTFRARTKTIASIRKFMDNAEFMEVETPMLHPIPGGAAAKPFVTHHNALDMQMFLRIAPELYLKRLIVGGFERVFEINRNFRNEGVSPRHNPEFTMMEFYAAYTDYRWLMDFTEQLIRQAAID
;
A
#
# COMPACT_ATOMS: atom_id res chain seq x y z
N LEU A 1 13.15 -31.30 -15.04
CA LEU A 1 12.25 -30.17 -15.37
C LEU A 1 10.82 -30.67 -15.34
N ARG A 2 9.87 -29.97 -14.71
CA ARG A 2 8.45 -30.37 -14.71
C ARG A 2 7.74 -29.69 -15.89
N PRO A 3 6.80 -30.37 -16.56
CA PRO A 3 6.02 -29.78 -17.64
C PRO A 3 5.14 -28.63 -17.10
N LEU A 4 4.87 -27.63 -17.94
CA LEU A 4 3.91 -26.58 -17.61
C LEU A 4 2.50 -27.17 -17.51
N PRO A 5 1.63 -26.64 -16.63
CA PRO A 5 0.23 -27.02 -16.59
C PRO A 5 -0.43 -26.76 -17.96
N ASP A 6 -1.37 -27.64 -18.31
CA ASP A 6 -2.13 -27.53 -19.55
C ASP A 6 -2.98 -26.24 -19.53
N LYS A 7 -2.92 -25.45 -20.60
CA LYS A 7 -3.56 -24.12 -20.68
C LYS A 7 -5.08 -24.19 -20.50
N PHE A 8 -5.69 -25.30 -20.93
CA PHE A 8 -7.15 -25.48 -20.92
C PHE A 8 -7.69 -25.99 -19.59
N HIS A 9 -6.89 -26.78 -18.86
CA HIS A 9 -7.27 -27.28 -17.54
C HIS A 9 -6.88 -26.31 -16.41
N GLY A 10 -5.92 -25.41 -16.67
CA GLY A 10 -5.57 -24.28 -15.82
C GLY A 10 -5.10 -24.67 -14.41
N LEU A 11 -4.53 -23.70 -13.68
CA LEU A 11 -4.50 -23.78 -12.23
C LEU A 11 -5.89 -23.36 -11.73
N LEU A 12 -6.89 -24.24 -11.79
CA LEU A 12 -8.25 -23.93 -11.32
C LEU A 12 -8.28 -23.64 -9.81
N ASP A 13 -7.37 -24.26 -9.06
CA ASP A 13 -7.22 -24.03 -7.63
C ASP A 13 -6.58 -22.65 -7.36
N GLN A 14 -7.39 -21.76 -6.80
CA GLN A 14 -7.00 -20.42 -6.39
C GLN A 14 -5.84 -20.42 -5.40
N GLU A 15 -5.76 -21.40 -4.49
CA GLU A 15 -4.67 -21.49 -3.53
C GLU A 15 -3.34 -21.81 -4.24
N MET A 16 -3.35 -22.79 -5.15
CA MET A 16 -2.16 -23.09 -5.95
C MET A 16 -1.73 -21.92 -6.83
N ARG A 17 -2.65 -21.15 -7.41
CA ARG A 17 -2.31 -19.92 -8.18
C ARG A 17 -1.56 -18.91 -7.32
N TYR A 18 -1.97 -18.73 -6.06
CA TYR A 18 -1.31 -17.79 -5.15
C TYR A 18 0.05 -18.30 -4.67
N ARG A 19 0.18 -19.60 -4.39
CA ARG A 19 1.45 -20.22 -3.98
C ARG A 19 2.47 -20.30 -5.12
N GLN A 20 2.00 -20.57 -6.34
CA GLN A 20 2.83 -20.71 -7.54
C GLN A 20 2.59 -19.57 -8.53
N ARG A 21 2.66 -18.32 -8.05
CA ARG A 21 2.40 -17.12 -8.86
C ARG A 21 3.20 -17.08 -10.17
N TYR A 22 4.43 -17.58 -10.15
CA TYR A 22 5.29 -17.64 -11.34
C TYR A 22 4.69 -18.53 -12.45
N VAL A 23 4.00 -19.62 -12.10
CA VAL A 23 3.30 -20.48 -13.08
C VAL A 23 2.03 -19.81 -13.56
N ASP A 24 1.23 -19.25 -12.65
CA ASP A 24 0.00 -18.52 -12.97
C ASP A 24 0.24 -17.39 -13.98
N LEU A 25 1.32 -16.61 -13.81
CA LEU A 25 1.69 -15.56 -14.76
C LEU A 25 2.04 -16.08 -16.17
N ILE A 26 2.48 -17.33 -16.31
CA ILE A 26 2.78 -17.94 -17.62
C ILE A 26 1.49 -18.36 -18.33
N VAL A 27 0.56 -18.97 -17.59
CA VAL A 27 -0.63 -19.62 -18.17
C VAL A 27 -1.88 -18.74 -18.18
N THR A 28 -1.93 -17.67 -17.37
CA THR A 28 -3.11 -16.80 -17.21
C THR A 28 -2.78 -15.33 -17.57
N PRO A 29 -3.04 -14.91 -18.83
CA PRO A 29 -2.83 -13.53 -19.28
C PRO A 29 -3.54 -12.47 -18.42
N GLU A 30 -4.74 -12.76 -17.94
CA GLU A 30 -5.57 -11.84 -17.17
C GLU A 30 -4.92 -11.48 -15.81
N THR A 31 -4.17 -12.42 -15.22
CA THR A 31 -3.34 -12.14 -14.04
C THR A 31 -2.31 -11.06 -14.39
N ARG A 32 -1.61 -11.19 -15.53
CA ARG A 32 -0.60 -10.22 -15.94
C ARG A 32 -1.21 -8.84 -16.15
N ASP A 33 -2.39 -8.78 -16.75
CA ASP A 33 -3.11 -7.52 -16.96
C ASP A 33 -3.51 -6.86 -15.64
N THR A 34 -3.90 -7.67 -14.64
CA THR A 34 -4.17 -7.17 -13.28
C THR A 34 -2.93 -6.52 -12.65
N PHE A 35 -1.74 -7.12 -12.79
CA PHE A 35 -0.49 -6.51 -12.31
C PHE A 35 -0.11 -5.25 -13.10
N ARG A 36 -0.30 -5.25 -14.42
CA ARG A 36 -0.08 -4.07 -15.26
C ARG A 36 -1.00 -2.92 -14.87
N ALA A 37 -2.28 -3.19 -14.66
CA ALA A 37 -3.26 -2.21 -14.20
C ALA A 37 -2.83 -1.63 -12.85
N ARG A 38 -2.46 -2.48 -11.86
CA ARG A 38 -1.95 -2.01 -10.56
C ARG A 38 -0.77 -1.04 -10.71
N THR A 39 0.21 -1.35 -11.56
CA THR A 39 1.37 -0.48 -11.79
C THR A 39 0.96 0.86 -12.43
N LYS A 40 0.06 0.83 -13.41
CA LYS A 40 -0.48 2.04 -14.04
C LYS A 40 -1.25 2.91 -13.05
N THR A 41 -2.12 2.31 -12.25
CA THR A 41 -2.89 3.02 -11.21
C THR A 41 -1.95 3.72 -10.22
N ILE A 42 -0.91 3.04 -9.72
CA ILE A 42 0.05 3.67 -8.80
C ILE A 42 0.83 4.81 -9.49
N ALA A 43 1.21 4.65 -10.75
CA ALA A 43 1.89 5.70 -11.51
C ALA A 43 0.98 6.93 -11.75
N SER A 44 -0.30 6.70 -12.07
CA SER A 44 -1.30 7.76 -12.21
C SER A 44 -1.51 8.51 -10.90
N ILE A 45 -1.67 7.79 -9.79
CA ILE A 45 -1.78 8.39 -8.45
C ILE A 45 -0.58 9.29 -8.16
N ARG A 46 0.65 8.80 -8.34
CA ARG A 46 1.86 9.61 -8.11
C ARG A 46 1.88 10.87 -8.95
N LYS A 47 1.58 10.75 -10.25
CA LYS A 47 1.52 11.89 -11.17
C LYS A 47 0.46 12.91 -10.75
N PHE A 48 -0.71 12.46 -10.32
CA PHE A 48 -1.76 13.33 -9.82
C PHE A 48 -1.32 14.10 -8.57
N MET A 49 -0.68 13.41 -7.62
CA MET A 49 -0.19 14.01 -6.39
C MET A 49 0.93 15.03 -6.67
N ASP A 50 1.88 14.70 -7.56
CA ASP A 50 2.96 15.60 -8.01
C ASP A 50 2.39 16.86 -8.68
N ASN A 51 1.43 16.71 -9.60
CA ASN A 51 0.75 17.84 -10.24
C ASN A 51 -0.02 18.73 -9.24
N ALA A 52 -0.43 18.17 -8.10
CA ALA A 52 -1.10 18.90 -7.02
C ALA A 52 -0.12 19.40 -5.93
N GLU A 53 1.19 19.40 -6.24
CA GLU A 53 2.28 19.92 -5.40
C GLU A 53 2.43 19.18 -4.06
N PHE A 54 2.07 17.90 -4.02
CA PHE A 54 2.36 17.06 -2.87
C PHE A 54 3.79 16.50 -2.93
N MET A 55 4.49 16.57 -1.81
CA MET A 55 5.80 15.93 -1.65
C MET A 55 5.63 14.45 -1.30
N GLU A 56 6.15 13.54 -2.13
CA GLU A 56 6.25 12.11 -1.77
C GLU A 56 7.34 11.96 -0.70
N VAL A 57 7.02 11.31 0.41
CA VAL A 57 7.94 11.09 1.54
C VAL A 57 7.94 9.62 1.95
N GLU A 58 9.00 9.21 2.66
CA GLU A 58 9.08 7.90 3.29
C GLU A 58 9.24 8.07 4.81
N THR A 59 8.40 7.39 5.57
CA THR A 59 8.43 7.42 7.03
C THR A 59 8.85 6.07 7.60
N PRO A 60 9.40 5.99 8.83
CA PRO A 60 9.85 4.73 9.41
C PRO A 60 8.76 3.66 9.43
N MET A 61 9.11 2.43 9.06
CA MET A 61 8.25 1.25 9.21
C MET A 61 8.42 0.55 10.55
N LEU A 62 9.50 0.84 11.28
CA LEU A 62 9.76 0.35 12.63
C LEU A 62 9.46 1.48 13.61
N HIS A 63 8.40 1.32 14.39
CA HIS A 63 7.98 2.29 15.40
C HIS A 63 8.36 1.81 16.80
N PRO A 64 8.80 2.70 17.70
CA PRO A 64 9.00 2.37 19.11
C PRO A 64 7.66 2.23 19.86
N ILE A 65 6.62 2.92 19.38
CA ILE A 65 5.26 2.89 19.91
C ILE A 65 4.30 2.76 18.72
N PRO A 66 3.43 1.74 18.67
CA PRO A 66 2.47 1.61 17.58
C PRO A 66 1.39 2.69 17.67
N GLY A 67 0.97 3.26 16.53
CA GLY A 67 -0.05 4.30 16.48
C GLY A 67 -0.56 4.60 15.07
N GLY A 68 -1.54 5.51 14.97
CA GLY A 68 -2.16 5.94 13.70
C GLY A 68 -3.30 5.05 13.17
N ALA A 69 -3.60 3.93 13.83
CA ALA A 69 -4.79 3.11 13.54
C ALA A 69 -5.16 2.24 14.76
N ALA A 70 -6.38 1.70 14.75
CA ALA A 70 -6.79 0.66 15.69
C ALA A 70 -6.56 -0.72 15.07
N ALA A 71 -5.36 -1.27 15.22
CA ALA A 71 -4.98 -2.58 14.71
C ALA A 71 -3.92 -3.25 15.60
N LYS A 72 -3.87 -4.58 15.62
CA LYS A 72 -2.83 -5.32 16.34
C LYS A 72 -1.51 -5.25 15.55
N PRO A 73 -0.40 -4.74 16.12
CA PRO A 73 0.87 -4.66 15.40
C PRO A 73 1.61 -6.01 15.38
N PHE A 74 2.52 -6.15 14.42
CA PHE A 74 3.61 -7.12 14.54
C PHE A 74 4.69 -6.56 15.46
N VAL A 75 5.23 -7.40 16.34
CA VAL A 75 6.27 -7.06 17.31
C VAL A 75 7.59 -7.65 16.86
N THR A 76 8.67 -6.91 17.01
CA THR A 76 10.05 -7.34 16.73
C THR A 76 11.02 -6.75 17.75
N HIS A 77 12.30 -7.11 17.67
CA HIS A 77 13.36 -6.64 18.58
C HIS A 77 14.53 -6.05 17.79
N HIS A 78 15.03 -4.90 18.22
CA HIS A 78 16.20 -4.25 17.65
C HIS A 78 17.44 -4.55 18.49
N ASN A 79 18.24 -5.55 18.08
CA ASN A 79 19.36 -6.08 18.87
C ASN A 79 20.38 -5.02 19.34
N ALA A 80 20.79 -4.10 18.47
CA ALA A 80 21.85 -3.14 18.81
C ALA A 80 21.40 -2.03 19.78
N LEU A 81 20.09 -1.79 19.89
CA LEU A 81 19.51 -0.83 20.83
C LEU A 81 18.83 -1.54 22.01
N ASP A 82 18.87 -2.87 22.00
CA ASP A 82 18.19 -3.77 22.92
C ASP A 82 16.76 -3.32 23.27
N MET A 83 15.95 -3.05 22.25
CA MET A 83 14.60 -2.53 22.44
C MET A 83 13.56 -3.21 21.56
N GLN A 84 12.35 -3.33 22.11
CA GLN A 84 11.19 -3.78 21.37
C GLN A 84 10.75 -2.71 20.34
N MET A 85 10.43 -3.17 19.14
CA MET A 85 9.94 -2.34 18.04
C MET A 85 8.68 -2.97 17.45
N PHE A 86 7.93 -2.17 16.69
CA PHE A 86 6.68 -2.58 16.07
C PHE A 86 6.71 -2.26 14.59
N LEU A 87 6.22 -3.17 13.74
CA LEU A 87 5.95 -2.80 12.35
C LEU A 87 4.76 -1.85 12.32
N ARG A 88 4.86 -0.77 11.53
CA ARG A 88 3.83 0.27 11.49
C ARG A 88 2.48 -0.26 11.00
N ILE A 89 1.42 0.22 11.64
CA ILE A 89 0.02 -0.04 11.24
C ILE A 89 -0.54 1.08 10.33
N ALA A 90 0.04 2.28 10.43
CA ALA A 90 -0.23 3.47 9.63
C ALA A 90 0.95 4.47 9.72
N PRO A 91 1.22 5.29 8.68
CA PRO A 91 2.20 6.39 8.73
C PRO A 91 1.67 7.70 9.34
N GLU A 92 0.37 7.83 9.63
CA GLU A 92 -0.33 9.05 10.07
C GLU A 92 0.49 10.00 10.97
N LEU A 93 1.00 9.49 12.09
CA LEU A 93 1.67 10.34 13.09
C LEU A 93 2.96 10.97 12.56
N TYR A 94 3.69 10.28 11.69
CA TYR A 94 4.90 10.83 11.07
C TYR A 94 4.56 11.85 10.01
N LEU A 95 3.55 11.59 9.18
CA LEU A 95 3.09 12.56 8.17
C LEU A 95 2.57 13.85 8.83
N LYS A 96 1.81 13.74 9.92
CA LYS A 96 1.37 14.91 10.70
C LYS A 96 2.55 15.70 11.30
N ARG A 97 3.62 15.03 11.75
CA ARG A 97 4.84 15.72 12.22
C ARG A 97 5.53 16.49 11.10
N LEU A 98 5.49 16.01 9.86
CA LEU A 98 6.01 16.74 8.71
C LEU A 98 5.18 17.99 8.41
N ILE A 99 3.85 17.92 8.56
CA ILE A 99 2.98 19.10 8.47
C ILE A 99 3.35 20.13 9.54
N VAL A 100 3.50 19.69 10.80
CA VAL A 100 3.96 20.56 11.90
C VAL A 100 5.35 21.13 11.63
N GLY A 101 6.21 20.37 10.94
CA GLY A 101 7.55 20.79 10.52
C GLY A 101 7.58 21.82 9.39
N GLY A 102 6.43 22.17 8.81
CA GLY A 102 6.29 23.24 7.81
C GLY A 102 6.04 22.77 6.38
N PHE A 103 5.90 21.46 6.11
CA PHE A 103 5.45 21.00 4.81
C PHE A 103 3.93 21.14 4.70
N GLU A 104 3.44 21.82 3.67
CA GLU A 104 1.99 22.02 3.54
C GLU A 104 1.27 20.82 2.93
N ARG A 105 1.93 20.04 2.08
CA ARG A 105 1.34 18.90 1.37
C ARG A 105 2.32 17.74 1.28
N VAL A 106 2.01 16.63 1.95
CA VAL A 106 2.83 15.41 1.93
C VAL A 106 1.97 14.18 1.65
N PHE A 107 2.54 13.19 0.99
CA PHE A 107 1.92 11.88 0.83
C PHE A 107 2.94 10.76 0.87
N GLU A 108 2.49 9.56 1.20
CA GLU A 108 3.31 8.36 1.18
C GLU A 108 2.50 7.20 0.59
N ILE A 109 3.06 6.47 -0.38
CA ILE A 109 2.53 5.20 -0.89
C ILE A 109 3.47 4.10 -0.46
N ASN A 110 3.14 3.39 0.61
CA ASN A 110 4.09 2.44 1.18
C ASN A 110 3.38 1.36 2.01
N ARG A 111 4.16 0.45 2.61
CA ARG A 111 3.65 -0.76 3.24
C ARG A 111 3.23 -0.57 4.70
N ASN A 112 2.09 -1.14 5.05
CA ASN A 112 1.60 -1.27 6.42
C ASN A 112 1.41 -2.73 6.79
N PHE A 113 1.50 -3.00 8.09
CA PHE A 113 1.52 -4.34 8.64
C PHE A 113 0.50 -4.45 9.77
N ARG A 114 -0.47 -5.36 9.63
CA ARG A 114 -1.51 -5.62 10.64
C ARG A 114 -1.57 -7.10 10.96
N ASN A 115 -1.34 -7.44 12.23
CA ASN A 115 -1.30 -8.81 12.73
C ASN A 115 -2.72 -9.30 13.05
N GLU A 116 -3.51 -9.46 11.99
CA GLU A 116 -4.94 -9.77 12.02
C GLU A 116 -5.25 -11.00 11.15
N GLY A 117 -6.53 -11.38 11.05
CA GLY A 117 -6.96 -12.50 10.23
C GLY A 117 -6.74 -12.27 8.73
N VAL A 118 -6.48 -13.36 8.00
CA VAL A 118 -6.29 -13.34 6.54
C VAL A 118 -7.61 -13.68 5.85
N SER A 119 -7.95 -12.94 4.80
CA SER A 119 -9.14 -13.19 3.96
C SER A 119 -8.91 -12.65 2.54
N PRO A 120 -9.83 -12.89 1.58
CA PRO A 120 -9.72 -12.31 0.23
C PRO A 120 -9.62 -10.77 0.19
N ARG A 121 -9.97 -10.08 1.29
CA ARG A 121 -9.89 -8.62 1.43
C ARG A 121 -8.86 -8.14 2.45
N HIS A 122 -8.22 -9.05 3.19
CA HIS A 122 -7.30 -8.70 4.27
C HIS A 122 -6.01 -9.51 4.14
N ASN A 123 -4.91 -8.82 3.83
CA ASN A 123 -3.57 -9.38 3.85
C ASN A 123 -2.76 -8.72 4.97
N PRO A 124 -1.94 -9.46 5.74
CA PRO A 124 -1.22 -8.89 6.88
C PRO A 124 -0.23 -7.79 6.49
N GLU A 125 0.21 -7.78 5.24
CA GLU A 125 1.05 -6.75 4.65
C GLU A 125 0.34 -6.15 3.42
N PHE A 126 0.08 -4.85 3.41
CA PHE A 126 -0.64 -4.20 2.32
C PHE A 126 -0.12 -2.80 2.03
N THR A 127 -0.25 -2.36 0.77
CA THR A 127 0.11 -1.02 0.35
C THR A 127 -1.07 -0.09 0.59
N MET A 128 -0.80 1.05 1.21
CA MET A 128 -1.77 2.13 1.39
C MET A 128 -1.12 3.45 0.98
N MET A 129 -1.95 4.36 0.49
CA MET A 129 -1.58 5.77 0.38
C MET A 129 -2.20 6.52 1.55
N GLU A 130 -1.41 7.35 2.22
CA GLU A 130 -1.91 8.41 3.08
C GLU A 130 -1.38 9.76 2.58
N PHE A 131 -2.19 10.81 2.70
CA PHE A 131 -1.79 12.16 2.36
C PHE A 131 -2.37 13.16 3.36
N TYR A 132 -1.64 14.26 3.55
CA TYR A 132 -2.04 15.36 4.42
C TYR A 132 -1.81 16.68 3.69
N ALA A 133 -2.79 17.57 3.78
CA ALA A 133 -2.74 18.93 3.25
C ALA A 133 -3.11 19.91 4.37
N ALA A 134 -2.29 20.93 4.58
CA ALA A 134 -2.56 22.02 5.50
C ALA A 134 -3.68 22.93 4.94
N TYR A 135 -4.37 23.63 5.85
CA TYR A 135 -5.40 24.62 5.52
C TYR A 135 -6.60 24.09 4.73
N THR A 136 -6.89 22.80 4.81
CA THR A 136 -8.05 22.17 4.17
C THR A 136 -8.89 21.43 5.21
N ASP A 137 -10.16 21.21 4.87
CA ASP A 137 -11.08 20.41 5.66
C ASP A 137 -11.42 19.10 4.93
N TYR A 138 -12.25 18.27 5.58
CA TYR A 138 -12.66 17.00 5.00
C TYR A 138 -13.50 17.15 3.71
N ARG A 139 -14.13 18.30 3.46
CA ARG A 139 -14.90 18.51 2.22
C ARG A 139 -13.99 18.67 1.03
N TRP A 140 -12.92 19.45 1.20
CA TRP A 140 -11.85 19.49 0.21
C TRP A 140 -11.24 18.10 -0.02
N LEU A 141 -11.04 17.30 1.04
CA LEU A 141 -10.55 15.93 0.90
C LEU A 141 -11.51 15.01 0.12
N MET A 142 -12.82 15.15 0.30
CA MET A 142 -13.81 14.40 -0.48
C MET A 142 -13.67 14.70 -1.98
N ASP A 143 -13.70 15.98 -2.35
CA ASP A 143 -13.60 16.41 -3.76
C ASP A 143 -12.26 16.01 -4.38
N PHE A 144 -11.16 16.18 -3.64
CA PHE A 144 -9.82 15.82 -4.09
C PHE A 144 -9.66 14.32 -4.30
N THR A 145 -10.18 13.51 -3.37
CA THR A 145 -10.11 12.05 -3.45
C THR A 145 -10.94 11.51 -4.62
N GLU A 146 -12.12 12.10 -4.88
CA GLU A 146 -12.93 11.73 -6.04
C GLU A 146 -12.19 12.00 -7.35
N GLN A 147 -11.54 13.16 -7.49
CA GLN A 147 -10.75 13.51 -8.68
C GLN A 147 -9.57 12.55 -8.87
N LEU A 148 -8.84 12.25 -7.80
CA LEU A 148 -7.72 11.30 -7.82
C LEU A 148 -8.17 9.91 -8.31
N ILE A 149 -9.26 9.38 -7.74
CA ILE A 149 -9.78 8.06 -8.11
C ILE A 149 -10.26 8.05 -9.56
N ARG A 150 -10.96 9.10 -10.01
CA ARG A 150 -11.43 9.20 -11.40
C ARG A 150 -10.25 9.25 -12.38
N GLN A 151 -9.21 10.03 -12.10
CA GLN A 151 -8.01 10.06 -12.95
C GLN A 151 -7.35 8.69 -13.05
N ALA A 152 -7.11 8.03 -11.91
CA ALA A 152 -6.45 6.74 -11.86
C ALA A 152 -7.26 5.58 -12.47
N ALA A 153 -8.57 5.76 -12.65
CA ALA A 153 -9.44 4.81 -13.36
C ALA A 153 -9.44 5.02 -14.88
N ILE A 154 -9.10 6.22 -15.36
CA ILE A 154 -9.08 6.57 -16.80
C ILE A 154 -7.72 6.28 -17.44
N ASP A 155 -6.62 6.44 -16.69
CA ASP A 155 -5.23 6.20 -17.15
C ASP A 155 -4.85 4.71 -17.28
#